data_AF-A0A2T5BP19-F1
#
_entry.id   AF-A0A2T5BP19-F1
#
_cell.length_a   1.000
_cell.length_b   1.000
_cell.length_c   1.000
_cell.angle_alpha   90.00
_cell.angle_beta   90.00
_cell.angle_gamma   90.00
#
_symmetry.space_group_name_H-M   'P 1'
#
loop_
_entity.id
_entity.type
_entity.pdbx_description
1 polymer ?
#
loop_
_entity_poly.entity_id
_entity_poly.type
_entity_poly.pdbx_seq_one_letter_code
_entity_poly.pdbx_strand_id
1 'polypeptide(L)'
;MDFVSLIAVLDSTIRLATPLLLACLAGLFSERAGIFDIGLEGKMLSAAFFSAATATITGSVGLGLLAGVAASMGLAGLHGLASITFRGNQLISGVAINFLAAGLTVVIAQDWFQQGGRTPSLLGAARFGPLTLPFAQTLRDVPVLGPVYHDLISGHTVLVYVAFAMVPLTWWVLFRTRFGLRLRAVGEAPEAVDTAGVSVTGTRYAAVAICGLLCGIAGAYLATALQAGFVKDMTAGRGYIALAALIFAKWRPWYALWATLLFGLLQAVALRYQSIDLGGVTVPVQLMDALPYILTVVILAGFVGRAVPPRAGGTPYVKEK
;
A
#
# COMPACT_ATOMS: atom_id res chain seq x y z
N MET A 1 -6.14 21.87 -20.24
CA MET A 1 -4.88 21.63 -19.50
C MET A 1 -3.75 21.68 -20.51
N ASP A 2 -2.69 22.43 -20.24
CA ASP A 2 -1.47 22.42 -21.03
C ASP A 2 -0.71 21.10 -20.83
N PHE A 3 0.13 20.73 -21.80
CA PHE A 3 0.84 19.45 -21.82
C PHE A 3 1.73 19.24 -20.58
N VAL A 4 2.35 20.30 -20.07
CA VAL A 4 3.19 20.27 -18.88
C VAL A 4 2.36 19.96 -17.62
N SER A 5 1.19 20.60 -17.46
CA SER A 5 0.31 20.28 -16.33
C SER A 5 -0.22 18.84 -16.39
N LEU A 6 -0.49 18.32 -17.60
CA LEU A 6 -0.89 16.92 -17.75
C LEU A 6 0.21 15.97 -17.26
N ILE A 7 1.46 16.20 -17.66
CA ILE A 7 2.61 15.40 -17.21
C ILE A 7 2.77 15.48 -15.69
N ALA A 8 2.65 16.66 -15.09
CA ALA A 8 2.78 16.83 -13.64
C ALA A 8 1.68 16.07 -12.86
N VAL A 9 0.45 16.05 -13.37
CA VAL A 9 -0.65 15.27 -12.78
C VAL A 9 -0.39 13.77 -12.91
N LEU A 10 0.12 13.30 -14.06
CA LEU A 10 0.46 11.89 -14.26
C LEU A 10 1.65 11.44 -13.40
N ASP A 11 2.68 12.28 -13.23
CA ASP A 11 3.78 12.03 -12.29
C ASP A 11 3.25 11.88 -10.86
N SER A 12 2.44 12.86 -10.41
CA SER A 12 1.80 12.82 -9.09
C SER A 12 0.92 11.58 -8.91
N THR A 13 0.22 11.16 -9.96
CA THR A 13 -0.59 9.94 -9.98
C THR A 13 0.25 8.71 -9.66
N ILE A 14 1.41 8.55 -10.31
CA ILE A 14 2.31 7.42 -10.07
C ILE A 14 2.81 7.42 -8.61
N ARG A 15 3.24 8.59 -8.12
CA ARG A 15 3.77 8.71 -6.75
C ARG A 15 2.71 8.40 -5.69
N LEU A 16 1.48 8.89 -5.87
CA LEU A 16 0.37 8.67 -4.94
C LEU A 16 -0.22 7.26 -5.03
N ALA A 17 -0.21 6.64 -6.22
CA ALA A 17 -0.67 5.27 -6.43
C ALA A 17 0.29 4.22 -5.86
N THR A 18 1.60 4.50 -5.81
CA THR A 18 2.65 3.56 -5.37
C THR A 18 2.36 2.89 -4.00
N PRO A 19 2.10 3.63 -2.90
CA PRO A 19 1.83 3.01 -1.61
C PRO A 19 0.48 2.27 -1.59
N LEU A 20 -0.52 2.76 -2.36
CA LEU A 20 -1.81 2.09 -2.51
C LEU A 20 -1.66 0.74 -3.23
N LEU A 21 -0.84 0.70 -4.28
CA LEU A 21 -0.55 -0.51 -5.05
C LEU A 21 0.10 -1.59 -4.19
N LEU A 22 1.17 -1.23 -3.47
CA LEU A 22 1.86 -2.16 -2.57
C LEU A 22 0.92 -2.70 -1.49
N ALA A 23 0.15 -1.83 -0.84
CA ALA A 23 -0.82 -2.24 0.18
C ALA A 23 -1.98 -3.09 -0.39
N CYS A 24 -2.43 -2.80 -1.62
CA CYS A 24 -3.49 -3.57 -2.28
C CYS A 24 -2.99 -4.97 -2.66
N LEU A 25 -1.75 -5.09 -3.16
CA LEU A 25 -1.11 -6.38 -3.38
C LEU A 25 -0.84 -7.13 -2.07
N ALA A 26 -0.52 -6.42 -0.97
CA ALA A 26 -0.41 -7.00 0.36
C ALA A 26 -1.72 -7.67 0.81
N GLY A 27 -2.82 -6.91 0.74
CA GLY A 27 -4.17 -7.42 1.02
C GLY A 27 -4.56 -8.56 0.09
N LEU A 28 -4.18 -8.50 -1.19
CA LEU A 28 -4.44 -9.56 -2.16
C LEU A 28 -3.87 -10.92 -1.70
N PHE A 29 -2.65 -10.97 -1.18
CA PHE A 29 -2.07 -12.21 -0.67
C PHE A 29 -2.81 -12.71 0.57
N SER A 30 -3.03 -11.84 1.57
CA SER A 30 -3.70 -12.22 2.82
C SER A 30 -5.13 -12.72 2.58
N GLU A 31 -5.91 -11.96 1.81
CA GLU A 31 -7.32 -12.30 1.59
C GLU A 31 -7.48 -13.52 0.69
N ARG A 32 -6.61 -13.71 -0.31
CA ARG A 32 -6.61 -14.95 -1.11
C ARG A 32 -6.32 -16.20 -0.30
N ALA A 33 -5.68 -16.08 0.87
CA ALA A 33 -5.51 -17.16 1.83
C ALA A 33 -6.65 -17.28 2.87
N GLY A 34 -7.68 -16.44 2.75
CA GLY A 34 -8.82 -16.40 3.66
C GLY A 34 -8.62 -15.58 4.94
N ILE A 35 -7.57 -14.73 4.99
CA ILE A 35 -7.30 -13.84 6.13
C ILE A 35 -7.56 -12.38 5.73
N PHE A 36 -8.65 -11.82 6.24
CA PHE A 36 -9.00 -10.41 6.10
C PHE A 36 -8.14 -9.55 7.02
N ASP A 37 -7.57 -8.49 6.45
CA ASP A 37 -6.53 -7.72 7.11
C ASP A 37 -6.83 -6.22 7.00
N ILE A 38 -7.75 -5.73 7.83
CA ILE A 38 -8.00 -4.29 7.99
C ILE A 38 -6.79 -3.59 8.67
N GLY A 39 -5.86 -4.37 9.21
CA GLY A 39 -4.62 -3.91 9.85
C GLY A 39 -3.56 -3.35 8.90
N LEU A 40 -3.80 -3.33 7.58
CA LEU A 40 -2.89 -2.77 6.58
C LEU A 40 -2.49 -1.32 6.91
N GLU A 41 -3.45 -0.51 7.39
CA GLU A 41 -3.23 0.89 7.78
C GLU A 41 -2.17 1.01 8.89
N GLY A 42 -2.33 0.26 9.99
CA GLY A 42 -1.41 0.28 11.13
C GLY A 42 -0.04 -0.30 10.80
N LYS A 43 0.01 -1.33 9.94
CA LYS A 43 1.26 -1.91 9.42
C LYS A 43 2.05 -0.90 8.61
N MET A 44 1.39 -0.19 7.69
CA MET A 44 2.00 0.89 6.92
C MET A 44 2.45 2.04 7.83
N LEU A 45 1.63 2.45 8.80
CA LEU A 45 1.93 3.58 9.68
C LEU A 45 3.15 3.29 10.56
N SER A 46 3.20 2.09 11.13
CA SER A 46 4.35 1.64 11.93
C SER A 46 5.60 1.51 11.06
N ALA A 47 5.50 0.96 9.85
CA ALA A 47 6.62 0.91 8.93
C ALA A 47 7.15 2.29 8.57
N ALA A 48 6.25 3.24 8.28
CA ALA A 48 6.60 4.62 7.98
C ALA A 48 7.38 5.28 9.13
N PHE A 49 6.90 5.12 10.37
CA PHE A 49 7.57 5.62 11.56
C PHE A 49 8.96 5.00 11.75
N PHE A 50 9.05 3.67 11.84
CA PHE A 50 10.32 3.01 12.10
C PHE A 50 11.33 3.22 10.96
N SER A 51 10.87 3.34 9.70
CA SER A 51 11.75 3.71 8.60
C SER A 51 12.33 5.10 8.73
N ALA A 52 11.51 6.11 9.03
CA ALA A 52 12.03 7.47 9.20
C ALA A 52 12.88 7.62 10.47
N ALA A 53 12.47 7.00 11.58
CA ALA A 53 13.20 7.06 12.84
C ALA A 53 14.60 6.45 12.69
N THR A 54 14.70 5.23 12.15
CA THR A 54 16.00 4.59 11.92
C THR A 54 16.82 5.32 10.86
N ALA A 55 16.22 5.81 9.77
CA ALA A 55 16.96 6.59 8.77
C ALA A 55 17.48 7.92 9.35
N THR A 56 16.73 8.55 10.25
CA THR A 56 17.17 9.77 10.97
C THR A 56 18.38 9.48 11.85
N ILE A 57 18.33 8.42 12.64
CA ILE A 57 19.38 8.08 13.62
C ILE A 57 20.64 7.57 12.92
N THR A 58 20.48 6.75 11.88
CA THR A 58 21.61 6.08 11.20
C THR A 58 22.15 6.83 9.99
N GLY A 59 21.39 7.79 9.44
CA GLY A 59 21.69 8.44 8.17
C GLY A 59 21.51 7.55 6.93
N SER A 60 20.98 6.32 7.08
CA SER A 60 20.85 5.34 6.00
C SER A 60 19.39 4.98 5.70
N VAL A 61 18.93 5.33 4.50
CA VAL A 61 17.58 4.97 4.05
C VAL A 61 17.39 3.44 3.91
N GLY A 62 18.46 2.70 3.60
CA GLY A 62 18.40 1.23 3.51
C GLY A 62 18.11 0.57 4.86
N LEU A 63 18.77 1.03 5.92
CA LEU A 63 18.48 0.57 7.28
C LEU A 63 17.09 1.01 7.73
N GLY A 64 16.66 2.21 7.34
CA GLY A 64 15.28 2.66 7.51
C GLY A 64 14.27 1.71 6.86
N LEU A 65 14.46 1.36 5.60
CA LEU A 65 13.58 0.41 4.90
C LEU A 65 13.50 -0.93 5.63
N LEU A 66 14.65 -1.50 6.03
CA LEU A 66 14.69 -2.77 6.77
C LEU A 66 13.97 -2.69 8.11
N ALA A 67 14.15 -1.61 8.88
CA ALA A 67 13.46 -1.39 10.15
C ALA A 67 11.95 -1.28 9.99
N GLY A 68 11.48 -0.54 8.97
CA GLY A 68 10.05 -0.41 8.68
C GLY A 68 9.43 -1.74 8.23
N VAL A 69 10.13 -2.50 7.37
CA VAL A 69 9.70 -3.86 6.99
C VAL A 69 9.62 -4.77 8.22
N ALA A 70 10.64 -4.75 9.09
CA ALA A 70 10.65 -5.56 10.30
C ALA A 70 9.48 -5.22 11.24
N ALA A 71 9.18 -3.93 11.43
CA ALA A 71 8.04 -3.49 12.25
C ALA A 71 6.70 -3.97 11.67
N SER A 72 6.49 -3.81 10.36
CA SER A 72 5.27 -4.30 9.68
C SER A 72 5.16 -5.82 9.71
N MET A 73 6.27 -6.54 9.53
CA MET A 73 6.34 -8.00 9.69
C MET A 73 5.98 -8.45 11.10
N GLY A 74 6.44 -7.73 12.12
CA GLY A 74 6.07 -7.98 13.52
C GLY A 74 4.57 -7.83 13.76
N LEU A 75 3.97 -6.74 13.29
CA LEU A 75 2.52 -6.52 13.37
C LEU A 75 1.73 -7.54 12.53
N ALA A 76 2.24 -7.95 11.38
CA ALA A 76 1.65 -9.03 10.60
C ALA A 76 1.72 -10.37 11.34
N GLY A 77 2.84 -10.67 12.00
CA GLY A 77 2.97 -11.83 12.88
C GLY A 77 1.94 -11.81 14.02
N LEU A 78 1.76 -10.66 14.69
CA LEU A 78 0.72 -10.50 15.72
C LEU A 78 -0.69 -10.73 15.16
N HIS A 79 -0.98 -10.21 13.96
CA HIS A 79 -2.24 -10.45 13.27
C HIS A 79 -2.45 -11.95 12.98
N GLY A 80 -1.42 -12.61 12.46
CA GLY A 80 -1.43 -14.05 12.18
C GLY A 80 -1.62 -14.89 13.44
N LEU A 81 -0.93 -14.56 14.54
CA LEU A 81 -1.09 -15.22 15.83
C LEU A 81 -2.52 -15.11 16.35
N ALA A 82 -3.09 -13.90 16.34
CA ALA A 82 -4.46 -13.66 16.77
C ALA A 82 -5.48 -14.39 15.89
N SER A 83 -5.36 -14.29 14.56
CA SER A 83 -6.36 -14.78 13.62
C SER A 83 -6.23 -16.28 13.27
N ILE A 84 -5.01 -16.79 13.16
CA ILE A 84 -4.74 -18.16 12.71
C ILE A 84 -4.57 -19.09 13.91
N THR A 85 -3.71 -18.74 14.88
CA THR A 85 -3.43 -19.62 16.04
C THR A 85 -4.54 -19.54 17.07
N PHE A 86 -4.89 -18.32 17.51
CA PHE A 86 -5.92 -18.12 18.52
C PHE A 86 -7.34 -18.05 17.95
N ARG A 87 -7.48 -18.11 16.61
CA ARG A 87 -8.78 -18.15 15.92
C ARG A 87 -9.68 -16.96 16.28
N GLY A 88 -9.07 -15.84 16.64
CA GLY A 88 -9.76 -14.60 16.96
C GLY A 88 -10.38 -13.96 15.71
N ASN A 89 -11.31 -13.04 15.95
CA ASN A 89 -11.92 -12.27 14.87
C ASN A 89 -10.87 -11.39 14.18
N GLN A 90 -10.69 -11.63 12.88
CA GLN A 90 -9.70 -10.98 12.03
C GLN A 90 -9.91 -9.46 11.94
N LEU A 91 -11.17 -8.99 11.88
CA LEU A 91 -11.50 -7.57 11.84
C LEU A 91 -11.11 -6.89 13.15
N ILE A 92 -11.40 -7.51 14.30
CA ILE A 92 -11.05 -6.98 15.62
C ILE A 92 -9.52 -6.90 15.76
N SER A 93 -8.80 -7.95 15.37
CA SER A 93 -7.33 -7.93 15.38
C SER A 93 -6.75 -6.83 14.49
N GLY A 94 -7.27 -6.67 13.27
CA GLY A 94 -6.83 -5.61 12.35
C GLY A 94 -7.06 -4.21 12.91
N VAL A 95 -8.26 -3.95 13.46
CA VAL A 95 -8.60 -2.67 14.08
C VAL A 95 -7.71 -2.39 15.31
N ALA A 96 -7.44 -3.41 16.14
CA ALA A 96 -6.54 -3.27 17.28
C ALA A 96 -5.11 -2.90 16.85
N ILE A 97 -4.60 -3.49 15.76
CA ILE A 97 -3.29 -3.14 15.18
C ILE A 97 -3.28 -1.68 14.71
N ASN A 98 -4.36 -1.20 14.10
CA ASN A 98 -4.45 0.19 13.64
C ASN A 98 -4.40 1.17 14.82
N PHE A 99 -5.15 0.92 15.89
CA PHE A 99 -5.10 1.75 17.09
C PHE A 99 -3.74 1.70 17.79
N LEU A 100 -3.16 0.50 17.90
CA LEU A 100 -1.84 0.33 18.47
C LEU A 100 -0.80 1.15 17.69
N ALA A 101 -0.79 1.05 16.37
CA ALA A 101 0.13 1.80 15.51
C ALA A 101 -0.08 3.32 15.63
N ALA A 102 -1.33 3.79 15.61
CA ALA A 102 -1.66 5.21 15.71
C ALA A 102 -1.19 5.83 17.05
N GLY A 103 -1.36 5.11 18.17
CA GLY A 103 -0.88 5.57 19.47
C GLY A 103 0.64 5.43 19.64
N LEU A 104 1.17 4.24 19.36
CA LEU A 104 2.55 3.88 19.67
C LEU A 104 3.54 4.69 18.84
N THR A 105 3.29 4.89 17.54
CA THR A 105 4.20 5.65 16.68
C THR A 105 4.34 7.10 17.14
N VAL A 106 3.23 7.73 17.56
CA VAL A 106 3.24 9.11 18.09
C VAL A 106 3.97 9.19 19.42
N VAL A 107 3.72 8.26 20.35
CA VAL A 107 4.36 8.25 21.67
C VAL A 107 5.87 8.06 21.54
N ILE A 108 6.33 7.07 20.76
CA ILE A 108 7.76 6.83 20.56
C ILE A 108 8.40 8.02 19.83
N ALA A 109 7.74 8.57 18.79
CA ALA A 109 8.25 9.74 18.08
C ALA A 109 8.43 10.95 19.01
N GLN A 110 7.47 11.18 19.92
CA GLN A 110 7.56 12.27 20.88
C GLN A 110 8.69 12.06 21.89
N ASP A 111 8.86 10.84 22.40
CA ASP A 111 9.93 10.51 23.34
C ASP A 111 11.32 10.65 22.69
N TRP A 112 11.49 10.11 21.48
CA TRP A 112 12.79 10.07 20.80
C TRP A 112 13.20 11.41 20.17
N PHE A 113 12.26 12.16 19.60
CA PHE A 113 12.58 13.33 18.79
C PHE A 113 12.02 14.64 19.33
N GLN A 114 11.10 14.59 20.30
CA GLN A 114 10.52 15.78 20.95
C GLN A 114 9.90 16.80 19.97
N GLN A 115 9.39 16.33 18.82
CA GLN A 115 8.84 17.17 17.73
C GLN A 115 7.33 16.96 17.51
N GLY A 116 6.55 16.79 18.58
CA GLY A 116 5.10 16.67 18.50
C GLY A 116 4.64 15.37 17.82
N GLY A 117 5.34 14.27 18.05
CA GLY A 117 5.04 12.97 17.41
C GLY A 117 5.52 12.86 15.95
N ARG A 118 6.54 13.64 15.57
CA ARG A 118 7.14 13.66 14.22
C ARG A 118 8.63 13.31 14.31
N THR A 119 9.22 12.87 13.20
CA THR A 119 10.68 12.77 13.09
C THR A 119 11.26 14.05 12.45
N PRO A 120 12.55 14.34 12.66
CA PRO A 120 13.28 15.31 11.86
C PRO A 120 13.14 15.04 10.36
N SER A 121 13.42 16.09 9.55
CA SER A 121 13.41 15.95 8.10
C SER A 121 14.60 15.12 7.63
N LEU A 122 14.34 14.14 6.75
CA LEU A 122 15.36 13.27 6.18
C LEU A 122 16.12 14.01 5.06
N LEU A 123 17.45 14.03 5.15
CA LEU A 123 18.35 14.71 4.23
C LEU A 123 19.36 13.73 3.62
N GLY A 124 19.84 14.03 2.41
CA GLY A 124 20.88 13.25 1.74
C GLY A 124 20.56 11.75 1.66
N ALA A 125 21.48 10.92 2.15
CA ALA A 125 21.37 9.45 2.11
C ALA A 125 20.30 8.84 3.05
N ALA A 126 19.68 9.65 3.91
CA ALA A 126 18.62 9.22 4.81
C ALA A 126 17.25 9.14 4.12
N ARG A 127 17.14 9.50 2.83
CA ARG A 127 15.92 9.38 2.02
C ARG A 127 16.23 8.78 0.65
N PHE A 128 15.22 8.17 0.03
CA PHE A 128 15.35 7.69 -1.34
C PHE A 128 15.31 8.89 -2.29
N GLY A 129 16.39 9.06 -3.05
CA GLY A 129 16.47 10.01 -4.15
C GLY A 129 15.79 9.48 -5.42
N PRO A 130 15.49 10.37 -6.37
CA PRO A 130 15.04 9.99 -7.71
C PRO A 130 16.14 9.21 -8.43
N LEU A 131 15.77 8.14 -9.14
CA LEU A 131 16.67 7.39 -10.01
C LEU A 131 16.51 7.92 -11.44
N THR A 132 17.60 8.36 -12.06
CA THR A 132 17.61 8.73 -13.48
C THR A 132 17.85 7.50 -14.34
N LEU A 133 16.88 7.15 -15.17
CA LEU A 133 17.00 6.02 -16.08
C LEU A 133 18.00 6.33 -17.23
N PRO A 134 18.60 5.29 -17.85
CA PRO A 134 19.47 5.48 -19.01
C PRO A 134 18.78 6.29 -20.10
N PHE A 135 19.53 7.14 -20.80
CA PHE A 135 19.05 8.00 -21.88
C PHE A 135 18.04 9.10 -21.49
N ALA A 136 17.69 9.24 -20.20
CA ALA A 136 16.72 10.25 -19.77
C ALA A 136 17.21 11.68 -20.03
N GLN A 137 18.49 11.94 -19.78
CA GLN A 137 19.11 13.26 -20.01
C GLN A 137 19.26 13.56 -21.50
N THR A 138 19.62 12.57 -22.33
CA THR A 138 19.82 12.76 -23.76
C THR A 138 18.51 12.96 -24.53
N LEU A 139 17.41 12.37 -24.06
CA LEU A 139 16.11 12.47 -24.71
C LEU A 139 15.31 13.70 -24.26
N ARG A 140 15.78 14.45 -23.25
CA ARG A 140 15.04 15.54 -22.61
C ARG A 140 14.54 16.61 -23.60
N ASP A 141 15.36 16.94 -24.59
CA ASP A 141 15.06 17.99 -25.56
C ASP A 141 14.19 17.53 -26.74
N VAL A 142 13.86 16.23 -26.81
CA VAL A 142 12.98 15.70 -27.86
C VAL A 142 11.54 16.16 -27.57
N PRO A 143 10.87 16.87 -28.51
CA PRO A 143 9.49 17.31 -28.32
C PRO A 143 8.58 16.14 -27.98
N VAL A 144 7.71 16.31 -26.98
CA VAL A 144 6.74 15.31 -26.48
C VAL A 144 7.38 14.08 -25.81
N LEU A 145 8.30 13.38 -26.46
CA LEU A 145 8.94 12.17 -25.93
C LEU A 145 9.91 12.44 -24.79
N GLY A 146 10.62 13.57 -24.83
CA GLY A 146 11.58 13.97 -23.80
C GLY A 146 10.91 14.19 -22.46
N PRO A 147 9.90 15.07 -22.36
CA PRO A 147 9.14 15.28 -21.12
C PRO A 147 8.46 14.00 -20.61
N VAL A 148 7.92 13.16 -21.49
CA VAL A 148 7.31 11.88 -21.07
C VAL A 148 8.36 10.92 -20.51
N TYR A 149 9.51 10.76 -21.14
CA TYR A 149 10.51 9.81 -20.66
C TYR A 149 11.27 10.36 -19.44
N HIS A 150 11.65 11.64 -19.45
CA HIS A 150 12.42 12.28 -18.40
C HIS A 150 11.59 12.56 -17.14
N ASP A 151 10.39 13.12 -17.29
CA ASP A 151 9.59 13.61 -16.16
C ASP A 151 8.53 12.60 -15.69
N LEU A 152 8.01 11.73 -16.58
CA LEU A 152 6.97 10.77 -16.21
C LEU A 152 7.51 9.35 -15.94
N ILE A 153 8.46 8.86 -16.73
CA ILE A 153 8.98 7.48 -16.61
C ILE A 153 10.24 7.43 -15.74
N SER A 154 11.19 8.33 -15.98
CA SER A 154 12.39 8.50 -15.17
C SER A 154 12.10 9.42 -13.97
N GLY A 155 13.05 9.53 -13.03
CA GLY A 155 12.95 10.47 -11.91
C GLY A 155 12.14 9.95 -10.71
N HIS A 156 11.59 8.75 -10.80
CA HIS A 156 10.98 8.09 -9.65
C HIS A 156 12.01 7.44 -8.73
N THR A 157 11.62 7.22 -7.48
CA THR A 157 12.47 6.49 -6.53
C THR A 157 12.48 4.99 -6.83
N VAL A 158 13.51 4.27 -6.37
CA VAL A 158 13.63 2.81 -6.55
C VAL A 158 12.36 2.06 -6.12
N LEU A 159 11.70 2.52 -5.06
CA LEU A 159 10.49 1.90 -4.50
C LEU A 159 9.29 1.97 -5.44
N VAL A 160 9.19 2.99 -6.29
CA VAL A 160 8.13 3.08 -7.32
C VAL A 160 8.33 1.94 -8.32
N TYR A 161 9.53 1.78 -8.87
CA TYR A 161 9.82 0.70 -9.82
C TYR A 161 9.61 -0.68 -9.20
N VAL A 162 10.00 -0.86 -7.93
CA VAL A 162 9.70 -2.09 -7.17
C VAL A 162 8.19 -2.32 -7.09
N ALA A 163 7.38 -1.31 -6.76
CA ALA A 163 5.93 -1.46 -6.67
C ALA A 163 5.29 -1.91 -7.99
N PHE A 164 5.70 -1.32 -9.12
CA PHE A 164 5.22 -1.75 -10.43
C PHE A 164 5.72 -3.15 -10.80
N ALA A 165 6.97 -3.49 -10.48
CA ALA A 165 7.51 -4.84 -10.69
C ALA A 165 6.81 -5.91 -9.81
N MET A 166 6.28 -5.51 -8.64
CA MET A 166 5.49 -6.41 -7.80
C MET A 166 4.19 -6.86 -8.47
N VAL A 167 3.66 -6.15 -9.48
CA VAL A 167 2.43 -6.55 -10.17
C VAL A 167 2.61 -7.83 -11.00
N PRO A 168 3.52 -7.90 -12.00
CA PRO A 168 3.78 -9.13 -12.74
C PRO A 168 4.33 -10.22 -11.82
N LEU A 169 5.13 -9.88 -10.80
CA LEU A 169 5.62 -10.86 -9.83
C LEU A 169 4.47 -11.48 -9.04
N THR A 170 3.55 -10.68 -8.51
CA THR A 170 2.37 -11.17 -7.78
C THR A 170 1.48 -12.01 -8.68
N TRP A 171 1.29 -11.60 -9.94
CA TRP A 171 0.57 -12.39 -10.93
C TRP A 171 1.23 -13.76 -11.17
N TRP A 172 2.54 -13.77 -11.39
CA TRP A 172 3.28 -15.00 -11.61
C TRP A 172 3.22 -15.90 -10.38
N VAL A 173 3.47 -15.37 -9.18
CA VAL A 173 3.39 -16.12 -7.92
C VAL A 173 1.99 -16.72 -7.73
N LEU A 174 0.92 -15.94 -7.86
CA LEU A 174 -0.45 -16.41 -7.59
C LEU A 174 -1.00 -17.37 -8.64
N PHE A 175 -0.68 -17.16 -9.92
CA PHE A 175 -1.32 -17.88 -11.02
C PHE A 175 -0.42 -18.90 -11.73
N ARG A 176 0.90 -18.83 -11.56
CA ARG A 176 1.86 -19.69 -12.26
C ARG A 176 2.71 -20.57 -11.35
N THR A 177 2.61 -20.44 -10.02
CA THR A 177 3.37 -21.28 -9.07
C THR A 177 2.49 -22.23 -8.25
N ARG A 178 3.10 -23.29 -7.72
CA ARG A 178 2.46 -24.23 -6.79
C ARG A 178 2.02 -23.55 -5.49
N PHE A 179 2.81 -22.59 -5.00
CA PHE A 179 2.48 -21.79 -3.82
C PHE A 179 1.18 -21.01 -4.06
N GLY A 180 1.08 -20.30 -5.19
CA GLY A 180 -0.12 -19.52 -5.52
C GLY A 180 -1.37 -20.36 -5.72
N LEU A 181 -1.25 -21.55 -6.32
CA LEU A 181 -2.35 -22.50 -6.42
C LEU A 181 -2.85 -22.94 -5.03
N ARG A 182 -1.93 -23.35 -4.15
CA ARG A 182 -2.25 -23.76 -2.77
C ARG A 182 -2.85 -22.61 -1.96
N LEU A 183 -2.28 -21.42 -2.07
CA LEU A 183 -2.75 -20.23 -1.37
C LEU A 183 -4.19 -19.90 -1.76
N ARG A 184 -4.50 -19.87 -3.06
CA ARG A 184 -5.87 -19.63 -3.53
C ARG A 184 -6.82 -20.76 -3.11
N ALA A 185 -6.38 -22.01 -3.18
CA ALA A 185 -7.20 -23.14 -2.72
C ALA A 185 -7.52 -23.06 -1.22
N VAL A 186 -6.57 -22.60 -0.39
CA VAL A 186 -6.78 -22.38 1.04
C VAL A 186 -7.86 -21.32 1.31
N GLY A 187 -7.92 -20.26 0.51
CA GLY A 187 -8.98 -19.25 0.63
C GLY A 187 -10.36 -19.69 0.12
N GLU A 188 -10.42 -20.71 -0.75
CA GLU A 188 -11.68 -21.20 -1.32
C GLU A 188 -12.25 -22.40 -0.55
N ALA A 189 -11.41 -23.40 -0.24
CA ALA A 189 -11.80 -24.66 0.40
C ALA A 189 -10.64 -25.23 1.24
N PRO A 190 -10.39 -24.70 2.46
CA PRO A 190 -9.24 -25.10 3.28
C PRO A 190 -9.27 -26.58 3.69
N GLU A 191 -10.45 -27.16 3.92
CA GLU A 191 -10.63 -28.58 4.25
C GLU A 191 -10.14 -29.51 3.12
N ALA A 192 -10.42 -29.16 1.86
CA ALA A 192 -9.93 -29.88 0.69
C ALA A 192 -8.40 -29.81 0.56
N VAL A 193 -7.78 -28.73 1.05
CA VAL A 193 -6.32 -28.56 1.03
C VAL A 193 -5.64 -29.39 2.11
N ASP A 194 -6.22 -29.46 3.32
CA ASP A 194 -5.67 -30.24 4.43
C ASP A 194 -5.80 -31.76 4.16
N THR A 195 -6.91 -32.21 3.57
CA THR A 195 -7.08 -33.61 3.13
C THR A 195 -6.08 -34.01 2.04
N ALA A 196 -5.66 -33.06 1.20
CA ALA A 196 -4.57 -33.25 0.23
C ALA A 196 -3.15 -33.18 0.87
N GLY A 197 -3.05 -33.08 2.20
CA GLY A 197 -1.79 -33.12 2.95
C GLY A 197 -1.00 -31.81 2.99
N VAL A 198 -1.60 -30.68 2.58
CA VAL A 198 -0.94 -29.37 2.58
C VAL A 198 -1.34 -28.57 3.82
N SER A 199 -0.36 -27.97 4.51
CA SER A 199 -0.64 -27.20 5.72
C SER A 199 -1.36 -25.87 5.41
N VAL A 200 -2.65 -25.82 5.76
CA VAL A 200 -3.49 -24.61 5.68
C VAL A 200 -2.91 -23.49 6.54
N THR A 201 -2.58 -23.81 7.80
CA THR A 201 -1.99 -22.88 8.77
C THR A 201 -0.69 -22.26 8.25
N GLY A 202 0.24 -23.07 7.74
CA GLY A 202 1.52 -22.58 7.22
C GLY A 202 1.34 -21.67 6.01
N THR A 203 0.41 -22.02 5.12
CA THR A 203 0.08 -21.21 3.94
C THR A 203 -0.54 -19.86 4.33
N ARG A 204 -1.43 -19.84 5.33
CA ARG A 204 -2.02 -18.59 5.87
C ARG A 204 -0.96 -17.69 6.52
N TYR A 205 -0.03 -18.26 7.29
CA TYR A 205 1.07 -17.48 7.86
C TYR A 205 2.00 -16.91 6.79
N ALA A 206 2.32 -17.67 5.75
CA ALA A 206 3.12 -17.18 4.63
C ALA A 206 2.42 -16.01 3.91
N ALA A 207 1.10 -16.09 3.72
CA ALA A 207 0.33 -15.00 3.12
C ALA A 207 0.35 -13.72 3.97
N VAL A 208 0.16 -13.85 5.29
CA VAL A 208 0.21 -12.72 6.23
C VAL A 208 1.62 -12.13 6.31
N ALA A 209 2.67 -12.96 6.23
CA ALA A 209 4.05 -12.49 6.16
C ALA A 209 4.32 -11.68 4.87
N ILE A 210 3.88 -12.16 3.70
CA ILE A 210 3.99 -11.39 2.44
C ILE A 210 3.22 -10.07 2.54
N CYS A 211 2.04 -10.08 3.18
CA CYS A 211 1.29 -8.86 3.48
C CYS A 211 2.10 -7.87 4.32
N GLY A 212 2.72 -8.34 5.41
CA GLY A 212 3.61 -7.53 6.25
C GLY A 212 4.79 -6.95 5.49
N LEU A 213 5.44 -7.73 4.63
CA LEU A 213 6.55 -7.26 3.79
C LEU A 213 6.12 -6.12 2.87
N LEU A 214 5.02 -6.31 2.11
CA LEU A 214 4.53 -5.34 1.15
C LEU A 214 4.01 -4.05 1.81
N CYS A 215 3.30 -4.15 2.94
CA CYS A 215 2.93 -2.99 3.76
C CYS A 215 4.14 -2.27 4.34
N GLY A 216 5.19 -3.02 4.70
CA GLY A 216 6.45 -2.47 5.18
C GLY A 216 7.09 -1.56 4.14
N ILE A 217 7.18 -2.04 2.90
CA ILE A 217 7.71 -1.26 1.77
C ILE A 217 6.80 -0.05 1.47
N ALA A 218 5.48 -0.23 1.52
CA ALA A 218 4.51 0.84 1.28
C ALA A 218 4.62 1.97 2.32
N GLY A 219 4.74 1.63 3.61
CA GLY A 219 4.95 2.58 4.69
C GLY A 219 6.31 3.28 4.61
N ALA A 220 7.37 2.51 4.33
CA ALA A 220 8.70 3.08 4.12
C ALA A 220 8.69 4.10 2.97
N TYR A 221 8.00 3.81 1.85
CA TYR A 221 7.83 4.75 0.75
C TYR A 221 7.20 6.08 1.20
N LEU A 222 6.14 6.03 2.03
CA LEU A 222 5.48 7.24 2.52
C LEU A 222 6.44 8.17 3.25
N ALA A 223 7.27 7.64 4.15
CA ALA A 223 8.11 8.47 5.01
C ALA A 223 9.50 8.78 4.45
N THR A 224 10.03 7.95 3.55
CA THR A 224 11.42 8.07 3.06
C THR A 224 11.55 8.46 1.58
N ALA A 225 10.46 8.42 0.81
CA ALA A 225 10.47 8.75 -0.62
C ALA A 225 9.42 9.80 -0.98
N LEU A 226 8.18 9.61 -0.54
CA LEU A 226 7.08 10.54 -0.80
C LEU A 226 7.23 11.80 0.06
N GLN A 227 7.33 11.61 1.37
CA GLN A 227 7.70 12.60 2.36
C GLN A 227 9.18 12.41 2.75
N ALA A 228 9.76 13.44 3.37
CA ALA A 228 11.12 13.41 3.90
C ALA A 228 11.09 13.34 5.43
N GLY A 229 10.47 12.32 6.00
CA GLY A 229 10.28 12.15 7.45
C GLY A 229 8.87 11.69 7.79
N PHE A 230 8.67 11.30 9.05
CA PHE A 230 7.38 10.85 9.58
C PHE A 230 6.58 11.99 10.21
N VAL A 231 5.26 11.91 10.02
CA VAL A 231 4.26 12.78 10.62
C VAL A 231 3.13 11.91 11.15
N LYS A 232 2.54 12.31 12.28
CA LYS A 232 1.37 11.67 12.85
C LYS A 232 0.30 11.40 11.78
N ASP A 233 -0.22 10.17 11.79
CA ASP A 233 -1.30 9.69 10.92
C ASP A 233 -1.04 9.87 9.41
N MET A 234 0.24 9.88 8.97
CA MET A 234 0.59 10.14 7.57
C MET A 234 0.06 9.11 6.56
N THR A 235 -0.30 7.89 7.00
CA THR A 235 -0.99 6.92 6.14
C THR A 235 -2.35 7.44 5.71
N ALA A 236 -3.04 8.18 6.59
CA ALA A 236 -4.27 8.92 6.30
C ALA A 236 -5.34 8.09 5.58
N GLY A 237 -5.55 6.84 6.02
CA GLY A 237 -6.56 5.94 5.48
C GLY A 237 -6.17 5.23 4.18
N ARG A 238 -4.93 5.38 3.70
CA ARG A 238 -4.45 4.72 2.47
C ARG A 238 -4.52 3.20 2.54
N GLY A 239 -4.40 2.59 3.72
CA GLY A 239 -4.62 1.15 3.92
C GLY A 239 -6.06 0.74 3.63
N TYR A 240 -7.04 1.56 4.04
CA TYR A 240 -8.45 1.32 3.74
C TYR A 240 -8.77 1.56 2.25
N ILE A 241 -8.18 2.58 1.64
CA ILE A 241 -8.29 2.82 0.19
C ILE A 241 -7.72 1.64 -0.60
N ALA A 242 -6.61 1.06 -0.16
CA ALA A 242 -6.02 -0.12 -0.79
C ALA A 242 -6.93 -1.36 -0.72
N LEU A 243 -7.67 -1.55 0.38
CA LEU A 243 -8.70 -2.58 0.48
C LEU A 243 -9.89 -2.31 -0.44
N ALA A 244 -10.34 -1.06 -0.54
CA ALA A 244 -11.37 -0.70 -1.51
C ALA A 244 -10.89 -1.02 -2.94
N ALA A 245 -9.67 -0.61 -3.30
CA ALA A 245 -9.04 -0.94 -4.59
C ALA A 245 -8.95 -2.45 -4.84
N LEU A 246 -8.71 -3.26 -3.81
CA LEU A 246 -8.68 -4.72 -3.91
C LEU A 246 -10.04 -5.30 -4.34
N ILE A 247 -11.13 -4.74 -3.79
CA ILE A 247 -12.51 -5.10 -4.16
C ILE A 247 -12.78 -4.73 -5.62
N PHE A 248 -12.43 -3.51 -6.06
CA PHE A 248 -12.51 -3.11 -7.47
C PHE A 248 -11.71 -4.05 -8.38
N ALA A 249 -10.55 -4.48 -7.90
CA ALA A 249 -9.65 -5.35 -8.63
C ALA A 249 -10.14 -6.81 -8.72
N LYS A 250 -11.22 -7.18 -8.03
CA LYS A 250 -11.72 -8.56 -7.95
C LYS A 250 -10.61 -9.56 -7.60
N TRP A 251 -9.72 -9.15 -6.70
CA TRP A 251 -8.53 -9.90 -6.30
C TRP A 251 -7.65 -10.37 -7.48
N ARG A 252 -7.44 -9.51 -8.48
CA ARG A 252 -6.56 -9.77 -9.63
C ARG A 252 -5.45 -8.70 -9.71
N PRO A 253 -4.17 -9.06 -9.80
CA PRO A 253 -3.03 -8.12 -9.73
C PRO A 253 -3.07 -7.00 -10.78
N TRP A 254 -3.37 -7.34 -12.04
CA TRP A 254 -3.43 -6.33 -13.11
C TRP A 254 -4.57 -5.33 -12.92
N TYR A 255 -5.69 -5.76 -12.34
CA TYR A 255 -6.79 -4.86 -12.02
C TYR A 255 -6.48 -4.04 -10.76
N ALA A 256 -5.69 -4.57 -9.83
CA ALA A 256 -5.19 -3.82 -8.68
C ALA A 256 -4.32 -2.64 -9.13
N LEU A 257 -3.45 -2.83 -10.13
CA LEU A 257 -2.68 -1.75 -10.75
C LEU A 257 -3.59 -0.64 -11.29
N TRP A 258 -4.59 -0.98 -12.10
CA TRP A 258 -5.48 0.03 -12.67
C TRP A 258 -6.36 0.71 -11.63
N ALA A 259 -6.85 -0.04 -10.64
CA ALA A 259 -7.63 0.52 -9.54
C ALA A 259 -6.80 1.54 -8.75
N THR A 260 -5.59 1.19 -8.31
CA THR A 260 -4.76 2.10 -7.51
C THR A 260 -4.21 3.27 -8.31
N LEU A 261 -3.96 3.11 -9.61
CA LEU A 261 -3.67 4.23 -10.50
C LEU A 261 -4.85 5.20 -10.61
N LEU A 262 -6.08 4.69 -10.70
CA LEU A 262 -7.28 5.54 -10.68
C LEU A 262 -7.39 6.30 -9.35
N PHE A 263 -7.23 5.63 -8.20
CA PHE A 263 -7.23 6.30 -6.90
C PHE A 263 -6.13 7.36 -6.78
N GLY A 264 -4.91 7.03 -7.23
CA GLY A 264 -3.79 7.97 -7.27
C GLY A 264 -4.06 9.18 -8.18
N LEU A 265 -4.73 8.96 -9.31
CA LEU A 265 -5.11 10.03 -10.25
C LEU A 265 -6.11 10.98 -9.61
N LEU A 266 -7.15 10.44 -8.96
CA LEU A 266 -8.14 11.26 -8.27
C LEU A 266 -7.50 12.07 -7.16
N GLN A 267 -6.56 11.48 -6.41
CA GLN A 267 -5.82 12.19 -5.38
C GLN A 267 -4.89 13.27 -5.96
N ALA A 268 -4.23 12.99 -7.10
CA ALA A 268 -3.40 13.97 -7.79
C ALA A 268 -4.21 15.16 -8.32
N VAL A 269 -5.38 14.89 -8.92
CA VAL A 269 -6.32 15.91 -9.37
C VAL A 269 -6.82 16.74 -8.19
N ALA A 270 -7.20 16.09 -7.08
CA ALA A 270 -7.66 16.79 -5.89
C ALA A 270 -6.61 17.74 -5.31
N LEU A 271 -5.35 17.30 -5.26
CA LEU A 271 -4.22 18.11 -4.81
C LEU A 271 -3.86 19.25 -5.78
N ARG A 272 -4.07 19.07 -7.08
CA ARG A 272 -3.74 20.08 -8.10
C ARG A 272 -4.80 21.18 -8.19
N TYR A 273 -6.08 20.83 -8.03
CA TYR A 273 -7.21 21.73 -8.23
C TYR A 273 -7.94 22.03 -6.92
N GLN A 274 -7.22 22.47 -5.90
CA GLN A 274 -7.77 22.73 -4.56
C GLN A 274 -8.87 23.80 -4.53
N SER A 275 -8.93 24.69 -5.51
CA SER A 275 -9.94 25.75 -5.60
C SER A 275 -10.29 26.00 -7.07
N ILE A 276 -11.35 25.34 -7.55
CA ILE A 276 -11.92 25.63 -8.87
C ILE A 276 -13.02 26.67 -8.66
N ASP A 277 -12.83 27.85 -9.25
CA ASP A 277 -13.91 28.83 -9.38
C ASP A 277 -14.73 28.47 -10.63
N LEU A 278 -15.90 27.86 -10.41
CA LEU A 278 -16.88 27.61 -11.47
C LEU A 278 -17.89 28.75 -11.49
N GLY A 279 -17.52 29.84 -12.17
CA GLY A 279 -18.46 30.91 -12.51
C GLY A 279 -19.16 31.55 -11.31
N GLY A 280 -18.43 31.79 -10.21
CA GLY A 280 -18.96 32.46 -9.00
C GLY A 280 -19.24 31.53 -7.83
N VAL A 281 -19.10 30.21 -8.00
CA VAL A 281 -19.10 29.23 -6.90
C VAL A 281 -17.70 28.64 -6.76
N THR A 282 -17.01 29.04 -5.69
CA THR A 282 -15.73 28.45 -5.31
C THR A 282 -15.95 27.09 -4.66
N VAL A 283 -15.48 26.04 -5.32
CA VAL A 283 -15.53 24.69 -4.76
C VAL A 283 -14.57 24.61 -3.57
N PRO A 284 -15.04 24.26 -2.36
CA PRO A 284 -14.18 24.17 -1.18
C PRO A 284 -13.22 22.98 -1.28
N VAL A 285 -12.02 23.15 -0.71
CA VAL A 285 -10.97 22.11 -0.69
C VAL A 285 -11.50 20.79 -0.13
N GLN A 286 -12.37 20.84 0.88
CA GLN A 286 -12.97 19.66 1.51
C GLN A 286 -13.80 18.82 0.52
N LEU A 287 -14.48 19.45 -0.44
CA LEU A 287 -15.21 18.72 -1.48
C LEU A 287 -14.25 18.06 -2.46
N MET A 288 -13.14 18.74 -2.76
CA MET A 288 -12.08 18.22 -3.62
C MET A 288 -11.33 17.05 -2.96
N ASP A 289 -11.12 17.11 -1.64
CA ASP A 289 -10.55 16.00 -0.86
C ASP A 289 -11.53 14.82 -0.73
N ALA A 290 -12.84 15.09 -0.75
CA ALA A 290 -13.88 14.05 -0.74
C ALA A 290 -14.03 13.34 -2.10
N LEU A 291 -13.54 13.93 -3.18
CA LEU A 291 -13.76 13.50 -4.57
C LEU A 291 -13.30 12.05 -4.85
N PRO A 292 -12.13 11.59 -4.38
CA PRO A 292 -11.74 10.18 -4.51
C PRO A 292 -12.77 9.24 -3.89
N TYR A 293 -13.29 9.56 -2.70
CA TYR A 293 -14.23 8.72 -1.96
C TYR A 293 -15.63 8.74 -2.61
N ILE A 294 -16.11 9.90 -3.02
CA ILE A 294 -17.41 10.04 -3.71
C ILE A 294 -17.38 9.23 -5.01
N LEU A 295 -16.33 9.41 -5.82
CA LEU A 295 -16.24 8.67 -7.08
C LEU A 295 -16.09 7.17 -6.86
N THR A 296 -15.40 6.77 -5.79
CA THR A 296 -15.34 5.36 -5.38
C THR A 296 -16.73 4.78 -5.15
N VAL A 297 -17.57 5.47 -4.38
CA VAL A 297 -18.96 5.02 -4.12
C VAL A 297 -19.74 4.92 -5.43
N VAL A 298 -19.64 5.91 -6.31
CA VAL A 298 -20.34 5.92 -7.61
C VAL A 298 -19.88 4.77 -8.49
N ILE A 299 -18.57 4.53 -8.61
CA ILE A 299 -18.05 3.45 -9.45
C ILE A 299 -18.43 2.09 -8.89
N LEU A 300 -18.31 1.89 -7.56
CA LEU A 300 -18.65 0.62 -6.92
C LEU A 300 -20.14 0.29 -7.06
N ALA A 301 -21.00 1.29 -6.83
CA ALA A 301 -22.44 1.14 -6.94
C ALA A 301 -22.91 0.97 -8.40
N GLY A 302 -22.27 1.64 -9.35
CA GLY A 302 -22.72 1.72 -10.74
C GLY A 302 -22.11 0.70 -11.71
N PHE A 303 -20.82 0.34 -11.57
CA PHE A 303 -20.06 -0.23 -12.69
C PHE A 303 -19.25 -1.50 -12.38
N VAL A 304 -18.93 -1.79 -11.12
CA VAL A 304 -18.02 -2.90 -10.77
C VAL A 304 -18.67 -4.29 -10.91
N GLY A 305 -20.00 -4.34 -10.88
CA GLY A 305 -20.75 -5.59 -10.86
C GLY A 305 -20.45 -6.43 -9.60
N ARG A 306 -20.76 -7.73 -9.63
CA ARG A 306 -20.53 -8.61 -8.47
C ARG A 306 -19.04 -8.83 -8.22
N ALA A 307 -18.56 -8.42 -7.05
CA ALA A 307 -17.27 -8.82 -6.49
C ALA A 307 -17.47 -10.05 -5.60
N VAL A 308 -16.80 -11.17 -5.93
CA VAL A 308 -16.89 -12.41 -5.17
C VAL A 308 -15.58 -12.59 -4.38
N PRO A 309 -15.58 -12.35 -3.06
CA PRO A 309 -14.42 -12.65 -2.23
C PRO A 309 -14.20 -14.16 -2.12
N PRO A 310 -13.00 -14.61 -1.67
CA PRO A 310 -12.74 -16.02 -1.38
C PRO A 310 -13.75 -16.58 -0.37
N ARG A 311 -14.29 -17.77 -0.65
CA ARG A 311 -15.42 -18.34 0.12
C ARG A 311 -15.15 -18.57 1.60
N ALA A 312 -13.93 -18.96 1.95
CA ALA A 312 -13.49 -19.16 3.33
C ALA A 312 -12.83 -17.91 3.94
N GLY A 313 -13.04 -16.74 3.33
CA GLY A 313 -12.54 -15.46 3.83
C GLY A 313 -13.19 -15.07 5.16
N GLY A 314 -12.38 -14.64 6.13
CA GLY A 314 -12.88 -14.15 7.41
C GLY A 314 -13.21 -15.23 8.45
N THR A 315 -13.17 -16.51 8.08
CA THR A 315 -13.48 -17.63 8.99
C THR A 315 -12.21 -18.33 9.50
N PRO A 316 -12.06 -18.53 10.83
CA PRO A 316 -10.98 -19.35 11.37
C PRO A 316 -11.07 -20.79 10.88
N TYR A 317 -9.93 -21.38 10.49
CA TYR A 317 -9.86 -22.78 10.09
C TYR A 317 -9.73 -23.69 11.32
N VAL A 318 -10.54 -24.76 11.36
CA VAL A 318 -10.48 -25.80 12.38
C VAL A 318 -10.17 -27.11 11.69
N LYS A 319 -9.05 -27.73 12.05
CA LYS A 319 -8.68 -29.06 11.56
C LYS A 319 -9.60 -30.10 12.19
N GLU A 320 -10.30 -30.87 11.36
CA GLU A 320 -11.00 -32.07 11.82
C GLU A 320 -9.98 -33.08 12.35
N LYS A 321 -10.25 -33.64 13.52
CA LYS A 321 -9.41 -34.63 14.21
C LYS A 321 -9.79 -36.04 13.80
#